data_AF-A0A2N5XDP8-F1
#
_entry.id   AF-A0A2N5XDP8-F1
#
_cell.length_a   1.000
_cell.length_b   1.000
_cell.length_c   1.000
_cell.angle_alpha   90.00
_cell.angle_beta   90.00
_cell.angle_gamma   90.00
#
_symmetry.space_group_name_H-M   'P 1'
#
loop_
_entity.id
_entity.type
_entity.pdbx_description
1 polymer ?
#
loop_
_entity_poly.entity_id
_entity_poly.type
_entity_poly.pdbx_seq_one_letter_code
_entity_poly.pdbx_strand_id
1 'polypeptide(L)'
;RRPVASGQVPVAVAYGTGAVLAVLAPAAAALLCNAATAAAVGGYLVLQLAYCMALKQVLVVDLAVVASGFLVRAVAGGFAAGVPLSRWFLVTAGFGALFMVSAKRYSELVALAGLSGETRPLLTSYTPGYLRFVWQLAAGGMVLAYCLWALEGGTPAGGEPVPWRQLSVVPFLLAVLRYAVFADRAGAGSPEDIVLRDRPLLCTALAWTVLYGLAVAGV
;
A
#
# COMPACT_ATOMS: atom_id res chain seq x y z
N ARG A 1 -19.87 1.73 -11.80
CA ARG A 1 -20.14 0.61 -12.74
C ARG A 1 -18.85 0.36 -13.54
N ARG A 2 -18.47 -0.90 -13.83
CA ARG A 2 -17.20 -1.19 -14.54
C ARG A 2 -17.39 -0.98 -16.07
N PRO A 3 -16.60 -0.13 -16.75
CA PRO A 3 -16.86 0.29 -18.13
C PRO A 3 -17.02 -0.84 -19.15
N VAL A 4 -16.18 -1.88 -19.06
CA VAL A 4 -16.24 -3.06 -19.95
C VAL A 4 -17.52 -3.88 -19.71
N ALA A 5 -17.92 -4.07 -18.45
CA ALA A 5 -19.12 -4.82 -18.09
C ALA A 5 -20.42 -4.05 -18.40
N SER A 6 -20.37 -2.72 -18.44
CA SER A 6 -21.47 -1.87 -18.87
C SER A 6 -21.55 -1.65 -20.39
N GLY A 7 -20.69 -2.31 -21.17
CA GLY A 7 -20.66 -2.19 -22.64
C GLY A 7 -20.17 -0.85 -23.17
N GLN A 8 -19.66 0.03 -22.31
CA GLN A 8 -19.13 1.35 -22.72
C GLN A 8 -17.80 1.23 -23.46
N VAL A 9 -17.06 0.14 -23.22
CA VAL A 9 -15.78 -0.15 -23.88
C VAL A 9 -15.85 -1.55 -24.50
N PRO A 10 -15.64 -1.68 -25.83
CA PRO A 10 -15.57 -2.98 -26.48
C PRO A 10 -14.43 -3.85 -25.91
N VAL A 11 -14.68 -5.14 -25.77
CA VAL A 11 -13.72 -6.11 -25.20
C VAL A 11 -12.40 -6.13 -25.98
N ALA A 12 -12.46 -6.06 -27.32
CA ALA A 12 -11.29 -6.03 -28.19
C ALA A 12 -10.40 -4.80 -27.92
N VAL A 13 -11.01 -3.62 -27.69
CA VAL A 13 -10.28 -2.40 -27.36
C VAL A 13 -9.60 -2.53 -26.00
N ALA A 14 -10.27 -3.11 -25.00
CA ALA A 14 -9.69 -3.33 -23.68
C ALA A 14 -8.45 -4.25 -23.73
N TYR A 15 -8.52 -5.37 -24.44
CA TYR A 15 -7.37 -6.27 -24.62
C TYR A 15 -6.27 -5.65 -25.48
N GLY A 16 -6.62 -4.96 -26.57
CA GLY A 16 -5.66 -4.29 -27.44
C GLY A 16 -4.85 -3.23 -26.69
N THR A 17 -5.54 -2.32 -25.99
CA THR A 17 -4.87 -1.30 -25.17
C THR A 17 -4.05 -1.92 -24.04
N GLY A 18 -4.56 -2.96 -23.39
CA GLY A 18 -3.83 -3.68 -22.35
C GLY A 18 -2.52 -4.32 -22.87
N ALA A 19 -2.56 -4.98 -24.02
CA ALA A 19 -1.39 -5.58 -24.65
C ALA A 19 -0.36 -4.53 -25.07
N VAL A 20 -0.81 -3.42 -25.67
CA VAL A 20 0.05 -2.30 -26.05
C VAL A 20 0.75 -1.73 -24.83
N LEU A 21 0.03 -1.44 -23.75
CA LEU A 21 0.62 -0.91 -22.52
C LEU A 21 1.56 -1.91 -21.84
N ALA A 22 1.24 -3.21 -21.87
CA ALA A 22 2.09 -4.25 -21.30
C ALA A 22 3.47 -4.34 -21.98
N VAL A 23 3.56 -4.01 -23.27
CA VAL A 23 4.83 -3.97 -24.01
C VAL A 23 5.50 -2.60 -23.87
N LEU A 24 4.75 -1.51 -24.04
CA LEU A 24 5.30 -0.16 -24.02
C LEU A 24 5.84 0.24 -22.64
N ALA A 25 5.21 -0.18 -21.54
CA ALA A 25 5.65 0.20 -20.20
C ALA A 25 7.09 -0.26 -19.85
N PRO A 26 7.45 -1.56 -19.97
CA PRO A 26 8.81 -2.01 -19.73
C PRO A 26 9.80 -1.49 -20.79
N ALA A 27 9.38 -1.32 -22.05
CA ALA A 27 10.22 -0.73 -23.09
C ALA A 27 10.56 0.73 -22.78
N ALA A 28 9.57 1.55 -22.40
CA ALA A 28 9.77 2.92 -21.98
C ALA A 28 10.63 3.00 -20.71
N ALA A 29 10.43 2.11 -19.74
CA ALA A 29 11.28 2.05 -18.54
C ALA A 29 12.74 1.72 -18.87
N ALA A 30 13.01 0.87 -19.87
CA ALA A 30 14.36 0.55 -20.32
C ALA A 30 15.02 1.74 -21.03
N LEU A 31 14.25 2.47 -21.85
CA LEU A 31 14.75 3.60 -22.64
C LEU A 31 14.93 4.88 -21.83
N LEU A 32 14.01 5.17 -20.90
CA LEU A 32 13.96 6.43 -20.16
C LEU A 32 14.64 6.35 -18.78
N CYS A 33 14.84 5.14 -18.25
CA CYS A 33 15.44 4.95 -16.94
C CYS A 33 16.64 4.00 -17.04
N ASN A 34 16.45 2.71 -16.74
CA ASN A 34 17.50 1.70 -16.75
C ASN A 34 16.92 0.28 -16.82
N ALA A 35 17.79 -0.70 -17.07
CA ALA A 35 17.41 -2.09 -17.19
C ALA A 35 16.80 -2.68 -15.91
N ALA A 36 17.21 -2.22 -14.72
CA ALA A 36 16.66 -2.69 -13.45
C ALA A 36 15.21 -2.22 -13.26
N THR A 37 14.90 -0.97 -13.62
CA THR A 37 13.52 -0.45 -13.63
C THR A 37 12.65 -1.23 -14.61
N ALA A 38 13.15 -1.50 -15.83
CA ALA A 38 12.44 -2.30 -16.82
C ALA A 38 12.14 -3.72 -16.33
N ALA A 39 13.13 -4.37 -15.68
CA ALA A 39 12.96 -5.69 -15.07
C ALA A 39 11.93 -5.67 -13.94
N ALA A 40 11.94 -4.64 -13.08
CA ALA A 40 10.96 -4.49 -12.01
C ALA A 40 9.53 -4.30 -12.55
N VAL A 41 9.35 -3.47 -13.59
CA VAL A 41 8.07 -3.27 -14.27
C VAL A 41 7.59 -4.55 -14.96
N GLY A 42 8.49 -5.26 -15.66
CA GLY A 42 8.18 -6.54 -16.28
C GLY A 42 7.77 -7.60 -15.26
N GLY A 43 8.52 -7.72 -14.15
CA GLY A 43 8.19 -8.61 -13.04
C GLY A 43 6.85 -8.26 -12.40
N TYR A 44 6.54 -6.98 -12.23
CA TYR A 44 5.23 -6.52 -11.76
C TYR A 44 4.09 -6.96 -12.69
N LEU A 45 4.26 -6.81 -14.02
CA LEU A 45 3.26 -7.25 -14.99
C LEU A 45 3.03 -8.76 -14.92
N VAL A 46 4.10 -9.56 -14.85
CA VAL A 46 4.01 -11.03 -14.71
C VAL A 46 3.27 -11.39 -13.43
N LEU A 47 3.63 -10.77 -12.30
CA LEU A 47 2.96 -10.99 -11.01
C LEU A 47 1.46 -10.64 -11.10
N GLN A 48 1.11 -9.54 -11.76
CA GLN A 48 -0.26 -9.08 -11.89
C GLN A 48 -1.09 -9.98 -12.83
N LEU A 49 -0.49 -10.50 -13.90
CA LEU A 49 -1.12 -11.48 -14.78
C LEU A 49 -1.34 -12.81 -14.04
N ALA A 50 -0.32 -13.31 -13.35
CA ALA A 50 -0.41 -14.51 -12.53
C ALA A 50 -1.50 -14.37 -11.45
N TYR A 51 -1.60 -13.19 -10.82
CA TYR A 51 -2.69 -12.85 -9.90
C TYR A 51 -4.06 -12.97 -10.54
N CYS A 52 -4.26 -12.35 -11.70
CA CYS A 52 -5.54 -12.34 -12.40
C CYS A 52 -5.96 -13.75 -12.86
N MET A 53 -5.00 -14.59 -13.26
CA MET A 53 -5.25 -15.91 -13.83
C MET A 53 -5.43 -16.99 -12.75
N ALA A 54 -4.62 -17.00 -11.69
CA ALA A 54 -4.57 -18.11 -10.74
C ALA A 54 -4.48 -17.68 -9.27
N LEU A 55 -3.56 -16.77 -8.92
CA LEU A 55 -3.21 -16.56 -7.50
C LEU A 55 -4.31 -15.89 -6.67
N LYS A 56 -5.27 -15.21 -7.31
CA LYS A 56 -6.43 -14.63 -6.60
C LYS A 56 -7.28 -15.67 -5.88
N GLN A 57 -7.20 -16.95 -6.26
CA GLN A 57 -8.05 -18.01 -5.71
C GLN A 57 -7.46 -18.69 -4.45
N VAL A 58 -6.23 -18.35 -4.07
CA VAL A 58 -5.56 -18.95 -2.92
C VAL A 58 -5.58 -17.97 -1.74
N LEU A 59 -6.13 -18.44 -0.61
CA LEU A 59 -6.19 -17.69 0.65
C LEU A 59 -4.77 -17.25 1.07
N VAL A 60 -4.62 -16.05 1.62
CA VAL A 60 -3.33 -15.42 2.03
C VAL A 60 -2.45 -14.99 0.86
N VAL A 61 -2.35 -15.80 -0.20
CA VAL A 61 -1.57 -15.48 -1.39
C VAL A 61 -2.12 -14.23 -2.08
N ASP A 62 -3.44 -14.04 -2.08
CA ASP A 62 -4.03 -12.81 -2.63
C ASP A 62 -3.55 -11.54 -1.88
N LEU A 63 -3.54 -11.55 -0.55
CA LEU A 63 -3.08 -10.46 0.29
C LEU A 63 -1.57 -10.21 0.08
N ALA A 64 -0.78 -11.27 0.03
CA ALA A 64 0.67 -11.20 -0.17
C ALA A 64 1.03 -10.68 -1.57
N VAL A 65 0.33 -11.12 -2.61
CA VAL A 65 0.56 -10.69 -3.99
C VAL A 65 0.16 -9.22 -4.18
N VAL A 66 -0.98 -8.80 -3.62
CA VAL A 66 -1.38 -7.39 -3.72
C VAL A 66 -0.41 -6.51 -2.92
N ALA A 67 0.00 -6.91 -1.71
CA ALA A 67 0.97 -6.17 -0.91
C ALA A 67 2.35 -6.07 -1.58
N SER A 68 2.87 -7.19 -2.12
CA SER A 68 4.13 -7.19 -2.86
C SER A 68 4.09 -6.32 -4.12
N GLY A 69 2.92 -6.18 -4.77
CA GLY A 69 2.74 -5.24 -5.87
C GLY A 69 2.98 -3.76 -5.49
N PHE A 70 2.76 -3.36 -4.23
CA PHE A 70 3.16 -2.03 -3.75
C PHE A 70 4.68 -1.92 -3.59
N LEU A 71 5.33 -2.98 -3.09
CA LEU A 71 6.77 -3.03 -2.92
C LEU A 71 7.52 -3.01 -4.25
N VAL A 72 7.08 -3.78 -5.25
CA VAL A 72 7.70 -3.79 -6.57
C VAL A 72 7.63 -2.41 -7.21
N ARG A 73 6.52 -1.68 -7.03
CA ARG A 73 6.41 -0.28 -7.50
C ARG A 73 7.36 0.66 -6.78
N ALA A 74 7.50 0.52 -5.46
CA ALA A 74 8.46 1.30 -4.69
C ALA A 74 9.90 1.03 -5.13
N VAL A 75 10.26 -0.25 -5.33
CA VAL A 75 11.57 -0.69 -5.85
C VAL A 75 11.82 -0.15 -7.25
N ALA A 76 10.85 -0.24 -8.16
CA ALA A 76 10.95 0.33 -9.49
C ALA A 76 11.19 1.86 -9.44
N GLY A 77 10.50 2.56 -8.54
CA GLY A 77 10.72 3.99 -8.29
C GLY A 77 12.13 4.30 -7.76
N GLY A 78 12.62 3.50 -6.82
CA GLY A 78 13.99 3.61 -6.30
C GLY A 78 15.05 3.41 -7.39
N PHE A 79 14.87 2.39 -8.24
CA PHE A 79 15.76 2.17 -9.39
C PHE A 79 15.68 3.30 -10.41
N ALA A 80 14.50 3.82 -10.71
CA ALA A 80 14.34 4.93 -11.66
C ALA A 80 14.96 6.23 -11.15
N ALA A 81 14.83 6.52 -9.85
CA ALA A 81 15.39 7.71 -9.23
C ALA A 81 16.87 7.58 -8.85
N GLY A 82 17.45 6.39 -8.92
CA GLY A 82 18.82 6.12 -8.45
C GLY A 82 18.97 6.25 -6.92
N VAL A 83 17.87 6.15 -6.18
CA VAL A 83 17.85 6.32 -4.72
C VAL A 83 17.84 4.94 -4.04
N PRO A 84 18.83 4.62 -3.20
CA PRO A 84 18.83 3.38 -2.45
C PRO A 84 17.68 3.40 -1.44
N LEU A 85 16.82 2.37 -1.50
CA LEU A 85 15.70 2.25 -0.57
C LEU A 85 16.18 1.67 0.76
N SER A 86 15.77 2.31 1.85
CA SER A 86 16.03 1.79 3.20
C SER A 86 15.34 0.44 3.41
N ARG A 87 16.02 -0.47 4.11
CA ARG A 87 15.45 -1.77 4.52
C ARG A 87 14.17 -1.55 5.33
N TRP A 88 14.19 -0.59 6.25
CA TRP A 88 13.03 -0.25 7.06
C TRP A 88 11.89 0.38 6.27
N PHE A 89 12.22 1.14 5.22
CA PHE A 89 11.20 1.66 4.31
C PHE A 89 10.44 0.51 3.63
N LEU A 90 11.15 -0.49 3.11
CA LEU A 90 10.52 -1.66 2.48
C LEU A 90 9.66 -2.46 3.47
N VAL A 91 10.16 -2.67 4.70
CA VAL A 91 9.39 -3.39 5.74
C VAL A 91 8.14 -2.60 6.13
N THR A 92 8.29 -1.30 6.41
CA THR A 92 7.16 -0.42 6.79
C THR A 92 6.13 -0.32 5.67
N ALA A 93 6.57 -0.11 4.42
CA ALA A 93 5.68 -0.03 3.26
C ALA A 93 5.00 -1.37 2.96
N GLY A 94 5.69 -2.50 3.18
CA GLY A 94 5.14 -3.83 2.96
C GLY A 94 4.03 -4.16 3.96
N PHE A 95 4.28 -3.94 5.24
CA PHE A 95 3.26 -4.08 6.28
C PHE A 95 2.13 -3.06 6.13
N GLY A 96 2.43 -1.83 5.72
CA GLY A 96 1.43 -0.83 5.38
C GLY A 96 0.53 -1.28 4.23
N ALA A 97 1.10 -1.78 3.14
CA ALA A 97 0.32 -2.32 2.03
C ALA A 97 -0.57 -3.49 2.47
N LEU A 98 -0.02 -4.42 3.27
CA LEU A 98 -0.79 -5.53 3.82
C LEU A 98 -1.94 -5.05 4.72
N PHE A 99 -1.70 -4.05 5.57
CA PHE A 99 -2.72 -3.41 6.41
C PHE A 99 -3.85 -2.81 5.56
N MET A 100 -3.52 -2.04 4.52
CA MET A 100 -4.54 -1.41 3.67
C MET A 100 -5.39 -2.44 2.93
N VAL A 101 -4.76 -3.47 2.38
CA VAL A 101 -5.46 -4.52 1.60
C VAL A 101 -6.36 -5.35 2.51
N SER A 102 -5.85 -5.80 3.66
CA SER A 102 -6.62 -6.61 4.60
C SER A 102 -7.74 -5.81 5.29
N ALA A 103 -7.50 -4.56 5.66
CA ALA A 103 -8.53 -3.65 6.20
C ALA A 103 -9.67 -3.42 5.20
N LYS A 104 -9.36 -3.22 3.92
CA LYS A 104 -10.37 -3.09 2.86
C LYS A 104 -11.16 -4.39 2.65
N ARG A 105 -10.50 -5.55 2.67
CA ARG A 105 -11.20 -6.84 2.55
C ARG A 105 -12.12 -7.07 3.75
N TYR A 106 -11.68 -6.69 4.94
CA TYR A 106 -12.47 -6.78 6.16
C TYR A 106 -13.71 -5.88 6.10
N SER A 107 -13.55 -4.60 5.71
CA SER A 107 -14.68 -3.68 5.60
C SER A 107 -15.69 -4.10 4.54
N GLU A 108 -15.23 -4.55 3.38
CA GLU A 108 -16.09 -5.12 2.34
C GLU A 108 -16.91 -6.29 2.90
N LEU A 109 -16.26 -7.23 3.60
CA LEU A 109 -16.92 -8.40 4.20
C LEU A 109 -17.97 -8.02 5.26
N VAL A 110 -17.65 -7.09 6.16
CA VAL A 110 -18.60 -6.65 7.20
C VAL A 110 -19.75 -5.84 6.60
N ALA A 111 -19.50 -5.01 5.59
CA ALA A 111 -20.55 -4.27 4.90
C ALA A 111 -21.54 -5.19 4.16
N LEU A 112 -21.04 -6.33 3.64
CA LEU A 112 -21.85 -7.34 2.97
C LEU A 112 -22.66 -8.22 3.92
N ALA A 113 -22.21 -8.39 5.18
CA ALA A 113 -22.97 -9.13 6.19
C ALA A 113 -24.36 -8.50 6.48
N GLY A 114 -24.60 -7.25 6.06
CA GLY A 114 -25.90 -6.59 6.15
C GLY A 114 -26.73 -6.56 4.86
N LEU A 115 -26.23 -7.07 3.72
CA LEU A 115 -26.88 -6.97 2.41
C LEU A 115 -26.85 -8.33 1.69
N SER A 116 -28.03 -8.95 1.52
CA SER A 116 -28.25 -10.21 0.81
C SER A 116 -28.18 -10.06 -0.72
N GLY A 117 -27.04 -9.62 -1.26
CA GLY A 117 -26.85 -9.37 -2.70
C GLY A 117 -25.53 -9.93 -3.25
N GLU A 118 -25.61 -10.52 -4.46
CA GLU A 118 -24.57 -11.23 -5.21
C GLU A 118 -23.13 -10.70 -4.99
N THR A 119 -22.30 -11.52 -4.37
CA THR A 119 -20.92 -11.14 -4.00
C THR A 119 -19.88 -11.98 -4.74
N ARG A 120 -18.72 -11.37 -5.01
CA ARG A 120 -17.48 -12.03 -5.48
C ARG A 120 -17.23 -13.37 -4.75
N PRO A 121 -16.95 -14.47 -5.46
CA PRO A 121 -16.80 -15.84 -4.90
C PRO A 121 -15.70 -16.06 -3.84
N LEU A 122 -14.87 -15.05 -3.56
CA LEU A 122 -13.72 -15.14 -2.63
C LEU A 122 -13.99 -14.53 -1.26
N LEU A 123 -15.00 -13.66 -1.15
CA LEU A 123 -15.39 -13.09 0.16
C LEU A 123 -16.03 -14.13 1.08
N THR A 124 -16.49 -15.25 0.53
CA THR A 124 -17.04 -16.40 1.25
C THR A 124 -15.99 -17.29 1.92
N SER A 125 -14.71 -17.20 1.51
CA SER A 125 -13.63 -18.03 2.09
C SER A 125 -12.95 -17.37 3.30
N TYR A 126 -13.12 -16.06 3.48
CA TYR A 126 -12.55 -15.31 4.60
C TYR A 126 -13.51 -15.26 5.78
N THR A 127 -12.98 -15.35 7.00
CA THR A 127 -13.75 -15.02 8.21
C THR A 127 -13.41 -13.59 8.65
N PRO A 128 -14.37 -12.83 9.22
CA PRO A 128 -14.08 -11.51 9.76
C PRO A 128 -12.97 -11.55 10.83
N GLY A 129 -12.94 -12.61 11.65
CA GLY A 129 -11.91 -12.80 12.68
C GLY A 129 -10.51 -12.96 12.10
N TYR A 130 -10.35 -13.74 11.02
CA TYR A 130 -9.06 -13.90 10.36
C TYR A 130 -8.57 -12.58 9.76
N LEU A 131 -9.42 -11.87 9.00
CA LEU A 131 -9.03 -10.60 8.41
C LEU A 131 -8.71 -9.55 9.49
N ARG A 132 -9.45 -9.57 10.61
CA ARG A 132 -9.16 -8.74 11.78
C ARG A 132 -7.78 -9.00 12.34
N PHE A 133 -7.41 -10.27 12.52
CA PHE A 133 -6.08 -10.66 12.97
C PHE A 133 -4.99 -10.18 11.99
N VAL A 134 -5.18 -10.38 10.68
CA VAL A 134 -4.17 -10.00 9.68
C VAL A 134 -3.94 -8.49 9.64
N TRP A 135 -5.00 -7.67 9.60
CA TRP A 135 -4.80 -6.22 9.52
C TRP A 135 -4.21 -5.66 10.82
N GLN A 136 -4.55 -6.22 11.99
CA GLN A 136 -3.95 -5.81 13.26
C GLN A 136 -2.47 -6.18 13.35
N LEU A 137 -2.11 -7.41 12.95
CA LEU A 137 -0.71 -7.85 12.86
C LEU A 137 0.08 -6.95 11.90
N ALA A 138 -0.50 -6.62 10.76
CA ALA A 138 0.12 -5.74 9.77
C ALA A 138 0.31 -4.30 10.29
N ALA A 139 -0.70 -3.75 10.96
CA ALA A 139 -0.60 -2.42 11.58
C ALA A 139 0.49 -2.39 12.65
N GLY A 140 0.56 -3.40 13.52
CA GLY A 140 1.59 -3.53 14.54
C GLY A 140 2.99 -3.66 13.94
N GLY A 141 3.17 -4.51 12.93
CA GLY A 141 4.43 -4.69 12.22
C GLY A 141 4.90 -3.40 11.51
N MET A 142 3.98 -2.66 10.90
CA MET A 142 4.26 -1.37 10.29
C MET A 142 4.73 -0.33 11.32
N VAL A 143 4.01 -0.18 12.43
CA VAL A 143 4.39 0.74 13.51
C VAL A 143 5.73 0.37 14.10
N LEU A 144 5.96 -0.91 14.40
CA LEU A 144 7.21 -1.39 14.95
C LEU A 144 8.39 -1.11 14.01
N ALA A 145 8.25 -1.43 12.72
CA ALA A 145 9.28 -1.16 11.72
C ALA A 145 9.59 0.34 11.60
N TYR A 146 8.57 1.19 11.65
CA TYR A 146 8.76 2.64 11.65
C TYR A 146 9.49 3.13 12.92
N CYS A 147 9.12 2.61 14.09
CA CYS A 147 9.80 2.93 15.35
C CYS A 147 11.27 2.52 15.31
N LEU A 148 11.57 1.30 14.84
CA LEU A 148 12.95 0.82 14.71
C LEU A 148 13.77 1.73 13.80
N TRP A 149 13.21 2.14 12.66
CA TRP A 149 13.84 3.12 11.79
C TRP A 149 14.06 4.49 12.45
N ALA A 150 13.04 5.02 13.14
CA ALA A 150 13.12 6.33 13.77
C ALA A 150 14.17 6.37 14.89
N LEU A 151 14.42 5.23 15.54
CA LEU A 151 15.41 5.05 16.59
C LEU A 151 16.80 4.64 16.07
N GLU A 152 16.91 4.12 14.83
CA GLU A 152 18.17 3.64 14.25
C GLU A 152 19.18 4.78 14.03
N GLY A 153 20.37 4.68 14.62
CA GLY A 153 21.36 5.78 14.63
C GLY A 153 21.12 6.80 15.75
N GLY A 154 20.57 6.33 16.87
CA GLY A 154 20.11 7.10 18.04
C GLY A 154 21.18 7.87 18.80
N THR A 155 21.70 8.93 18.19
CA THR A 155 22.21 10.15 18.83
C THR A 155 22.42 11.16 17.72
N PRO A 156 21.97 12.41 17.81
CA PRO A 156 22.40 13.43 16.86
C PRO A 156 23.92 13.52 16.98
N ALA A 157 24.64 12.92 16.03
CA ALA A 157 26.09 12.80 16.03
C ALA A 157 26.81 14.13 15.74
N GLY A 158 26.15 15.26 16.00
CA GLY A 158 26.62 16.58 15.58
C GLY A 158 25.73 17.75 16.00
N GLY A 159 25.13 17.73 17.20
CA GLY A 159 24.60 18.96 17.80
C GLY A 159 23.19 19.40 17.37
N GLU A 160 22.35 18.53 16.80
CA GLU A 160 20.92 18.85 16.65
C GLU A 160 20.23 18.90 18.03
N PRO A 161 19.60 20.03 18.40
CA PRO A 161 19.00 20.21 19.73
C PRO A 161 17.68 19.44 19.91
N VAL A 162 17.02 19.00 18.83
CA VAL A 162 15.67 18.40 18.89
C VAL A 162 15.60 17.11 18.08
N PRO A 163 15.09 16.00 18.65
CA PRO A 163 15.02 14.70 17.97
C PRO A 163 13.80 14.59 17.03
N TRP A 164 13.74 15.41 15.97
CA TRP A 164 12.59 15.49 15.05
C TRP A 164 12.15 14.14 14.48
N ARG A 165 13.12 13.28 14.12
CA ARG A 165 12.84 11.94 13.60
C ARG A 165 12.10 11.06 14.61
N GLN A 166 12.44 11.14 15.89
CA GLN A 166 11.78 10.37 16.95
C GLN A 166 10.38 10.94 17.24
N LEU A 167 10.24 12.27 17.23
CA LEU A 167 8.95 12.93 17.41
C LEU A 167 7.94 12.56 16.32
N SER A 168 8.40 12.28 15.10
CA SER A 168 7.55 11.83 13.98
C SER A 168 6.80 10.51 14.24
N VAL A 169 7.24 9.69 15.20
CA VAL A 169 6.57 8.44 15.59
C VAL A 169 5.16 8.69 16.12
N VAL A 170 4.95 9.79 16.85
CA VAL A 170 3.65 10.11 17.46
C VAL A 170 2.57 10.35 16.39
N PRO A 171 2.72 11.29 15.44
CA PRO A 171 1.70 11.48 14.41
C PRO A 171 1.56 10.27 13.48
N PHE A 172 2.64 9.52 13.23
CA PHE A 172 2.56 8.27 12.48
C PHE A 172 1.63 7.26 13.16
N LEU A 173 1.86 6.98 14.45
CA LEU A 173 1.04 6.08 15.25
C LEU A 173 -0.42 6.55 15.29
N LEU A 174 -0.65 7.84 15.53
CA LEU A 174 -2.00 8.41 15.56
C LEU A 174 -2.71 8.28 14.20
N ALA A 175 -2.01 8.41 13.08
CA ALA A 175 -2.58 8.21 11.76
C ALA A 175 -3.00 6.75 11.54
N VAL A 176 -2.15 5.79 11.94
CA VAL A 176 -2.46 4.35 11.85
C VAL A 176 -3.67 4.00 12.71
N LEU A 177 -3.71 4.46 13.97
CA LEU A 177 -4.84 4.23 14.87
C LEU A 177 -6.12 4.87 14.34
N ARG A 178 -6.04 6.10 13.82
CA ARG A 178 -7.20 6.80 13.25
C ARG A 178 -7.74 6.05 12.03
N TYR A 179 -6.87 5.57 11.16
CA TYR A 179 -7.28 4.77 10.01
C TYR A 179 -7.89 3.42 10.44
N ALA A 180 -7.34 2.78 11.48
CA ALA A 180 -7.86 1.53 12.03
C ALA A 180 -9.32 1.64 12.50
N VAL A 181 -9.77 2.82 12.98
CA VAL A 181 -11.18 3.07 13.31
C VAL A 181 -12.09 2.90 12.08
N PHE A 182 -11.66 3.37 10.91
CA PHE A 182 -12.42 3.22 9.66
C PHE A 182 -12.42 1.77 9.17
N ALA A 183 -11.29 1.08 9.34
CA ALA A 183 -11.22 -0.36 9.07
C ALA A 183 -12.24 -1.13 9.90
N ASP A 184 -12.32 -0.86 11.21
CA ASP A 184 -13.20 -1.58 12.13
C ASP A 184 -14.70 -1.33 11.88
N ARG A 185 -15.08 -0.10 11.53
CA ARG A 185 -16.48 0.33 11.33
C ARG A 185 -17.09 -0.04 9.97
N ALA A 186 -16.49 -0.99 9.24
CA ALA A 186 -16.88 -1.33 7.86
C ALA A 186 -16.85 -0.13 6.89
N GLY A 187 -16.11 0.93 7.23
CA GLY A 187 -16.02 2.18 6.48
C GLY A 187 -14.74 2.32 5.66
N ALA A 188 -13.89 1.30 5.60
CA ALA A 188 -12.72 1.29 4.74
C ALA A 188 -13.14 1.14 3.26
N GLY A 189 -13.64 2.23 2.67
CA GLY A 189 -13.80 2.42 1.23
C GLY A 189 -12.44 2.59 0.54
N SER A 190 -12.37 3.40 -0.51
CA SER A 190 -11.10 3.84 -1.12
C SER A 190 -10.24 4.51 -0.04
N PRO A 191 -9.07 3.97 0.31
CA PRO A 191 -8.17 4.56 1.30
C PRO A 191 -7.93 6.05 1.11
N GLU A 192 -7.70 6.44 -0.15
CA GLU A 192 -7.48 7.79 -0.62
C GLU A 192 -8.63 8.73 -0.26
N ASP A 193 -9.88 8.27 -0.39
CA ASP A 193 -11.06 9.09 -0.07
C ASP A 193 -11.22 9.31 1.43
N ILE A 194 -10.83 8.32 2.24
CA ILE A 194 -10.90 8.43 3.71
C ILE A 194 -9.87 9.42 4.20
N VAL A 195 -8.63 9.29 3.74
CA VAL A 195 -7.53 10.18 4.13
C VAL A 195 -7.83 11.62 3.72
N LEU A 196 -8.35 11.85 2.52
CA LEU A 196 -8.64 13.20 2.02
C LEU A 196 -9.87 13.85 2.67
N ARG A 197 -10.81 13.07 3.22
CA ARG A 197 -12.02 13.60 3.87
C ARG A 197 -11.88 13.74 5.38
N ASP A 198 -11.04 12.93 6.02
CA ASP A 198 -10.90 12.94 7.48
C ASP A 198 -9.89 13.99 7.93
N ARG A 199 -10.39 15.10 8.49
CA ARG A 199 -9.54 16.19 9.00
C ARG A 199 -8.49 15.71 10.03
N PRO A 200 -8.82 14.82 10.99
CA PRO A 200 -7.81 14.26 11.89
C PRO A 200 -6.67 13.54 11.16
N LEU A 201 -6.95 12.70 10.15
CA LEU A 201 -5.91 12.05 9.34
C LEU A 201 -5.05 13.06 8.57
N LEU A 202 -5.66 14.11 8.03
CA LEU A 202 -4.89 15.17 7.37
C LEU A 202 -3.97 15.90 8.35
N CYS A 203 -4.47 16.22 9.56
CA CYS A 203 -3.65 16.85 10.59
C CYS A 203 -2.46 15.97 11.01
N THR A 204 -2.68 14.67 11.22
CA THR A 204 -1.58 13.76 11.58
C THR A 204 -0.61 13.56 10.42
N ALA A 205 -1.08 13.47 9.17
CA ALA A 205 -0.23 13.37 7.99
C ALA A 205 0.61 14.64 7.78
N LEU A 206 0.02 15.83 7.98
CA LEU A 206 0.73 17.10 7.92
C LEU A 206 1.78 17.21 9.03
N ALA A 207 1.42 16.90 10.27
CA ALA A 207 2.34 16.91 11.40
C ALA A 207 3.51 15.95 11.17
N TRP A 208 3.24 14.74 10.66
CA TRP A 208 4.27 13.78 10.29
C TRP A 208 5.20 14.32 9.20
N THR A 209 4.63 14.90 8.14
CA THR A 209 5.40 15.46 7.00
C THR A 209 6.32 16.60 7.45
N VAL A 210 5.82 17.49 8.33
CA VAL A 210 6.63 18.59 8.88
C VAL A 210 7.78 18.05 9.72
N LEU A 211 7.51 17.13 10.65
CA LEU A 211 8.56 16.57 11.53
C LEU A 211 9.61 15.78 10.73
N TYR A 212 9.18 14.99 9.76
CA TYR A 212 10.09 14.27 8.87
C TYR A 212 10.91 15.24 8.00
N GLY A 213 10.27 16.28 7.45
CA GLY A 213 10.95 17.31 6.67
C GLY A 213 12.01 18.06 7.46
N LEU A 214 11.71 18.42 8.72
CA LEU A 214 12.68 19.04 9.64
C LEU A 214 13.86 18.11 9.94
N ALA A 215 13.59 16.82 10.15
CA ALA A 215 14.65 15.82 10.35
C ALA A 215 15.57 15.67 9.13
N VAL A 216 15.04 15.81 7.92
CA VAL A 216 15.84 15.76 6.68
C VAL A 216 16.61 17.07 6.45
N ALA A 217 16.05 18.20 6.88
CA ALA A 217 16.68 19.51 6.75
C ALA A 217 17.82 19.76 7.75
N GLY A 218 17.93 18.93 8.81
CA GLY A 218 18.96 19.04 9.84
C GLY A 218 18.84 20.28 10.72
N VAL A 219 17.59 20.72 10.98
CA VAL A 219 17.26 21.89 11.83
C VAL A 219 17.27 21.50 13.31
#